data_AF-A0A954HHI3-F1
#
_entry.id   AF-A0A954HHI3-F1
#
_cell.length_a   1.000
_cell.length_b   1.000
_cell.length_c   1.000
_cell.angle_alpha   90.00
_cell.angle_beta   90.00
_cell.angle_gamma   90.00
#
_symmetry.space_group_name_H-M   'P 1'
#
loop_
_entity.id
_entity.type
_entity.pdbx_description
1 polymer ?
#
loop_
_entity_poly.entity_id
_entity_poly.type
_entity_poly.pdbx_seq_one_letter_code
_entity_poly.pdbx_strand_id
1 'polypeptide(L)'
;MDWHVYDTWFVLTGGIAAMACAVPGVWLVLRRQSLMGDALSHTALPGIVVSFLFGQWLLKSATIATSALPFFESILLVVISVAVGVGTAVLTELLQRTGRVESSAALGVVFTSLFALGLFLVRLLADHTDLDAECVLFGHLELVVLDTVWIGSFEIPRACLTNGATLLLNLGLVWLFFKELQVSAFDPAMANSLGIRSRWIHYGTMSVTALTVLTAFQTVGSIIVVGLLVVPAATALLLTERLPRVILLSMIVAAASALVGHMLAKTLPMRIFVPLGLTNVQDAGTSGMIAATAGAVFLTALLVAPQKGLLAKGLTQLQLSLKMAGDDQVAIDDIRSASSSHKVILTKPVYVGATEVTQSQYEQVMGANPSRFSATGAGKEEVGDLETSNHPVEMVSWNDAAGFCAKLSRQEQLKPHYFRSGETVTPLEGTGYRLPTEAEWEYSCRAGTTTRFWNGNKDTDLLQVAWYKSNSRSRTHSAAELKANPFGLFDMLGNVWEWGQDGRDPTYYEKFEPNAAIDPASPFSAVSQRVICGGDWHLTPSRCCSSSRLANYSSFRNYYIGFRVVLPVDAVKKSANKEAN
;
A
#
# COMPACT_ATOMS: atom_id res chain seq x y z
N MET A 1 -37.85 -7.55 -25.02
CA MET A 1 -37.07 -8.57 -24.30
C MET A 1 -38.09 -9.45 -23.64
N ASP A 2 -38.26 -10.66 -24.13
CA ASP A 2 -39.32 -11.54 -23.66
C ASP A 2 -38.77 -12.29 -22.43
N TRP A 3 -39.35 -11.98 -21.28
CA TRP A 3 -39.00 -12.59 -20.00
C TRP A 3 -39.95 -13.76 -19.75
N HIS A 4 -39.43 -14.97 -19.79
CA HIS A 4 -40.17 -16.19 -19.50
C HIS A 4 -40.09 -16.53 -18.01
N VAL A 5 -41.05 -17.31 -17.52
CA VAL A 5 -41.07 -17.78 -16.12
C VAL A 5 -39.78 -18.54 -15.75
N TYR A 6 -39.17 -19.22 -16.72
CA TYR A 6 -37.91 -19.93 -16.56
C TYR A 6 -36.71 -19.00 -16.32
N ASP A 7 -36.69 -17.80 -16.93
CA ASP A 7 -35.65 -16.80 -16.70
C ASP A 7 -35.62 -16.35 -15.23
N THR A 8 -36.79 -16.28 -14.59
CA THR A 8 -36.90 -16.00 -13.15
C THR A 8 -36.21 -17.07 -12.32
N TRP A 9 -36.41 -18.35 -12.66
CA TRP A 9 -35.79 -19.47 -11.94
C TRP A 9 -34.29 -19.54 -12.17
N PHE A 10 -33.80 -19.20 -13.36
CA PHE A 10 -32.37 -19.10 -13.66
C PHE A 10 -31.71 -18.03 -12.79
N VAL A 11 -32.26 -16.81 -12.79
CA VAL A 11 -31.72 -15.70 -12.00
C VAL A 11 -31.79 -15.98 -10.51
N LEU A 12 -32.91 -16.53 -10.03
CA LEU A 12 -33.11 -16.81 -8.61
C LEU A 12 -32.17 -17.91 -8.13
N THR A 13 -32.06 -19.02 -8.88
CA THR A 13 -31.19 -20.13 -8.51
C THR A 13 -29.71 -19.74 -8.61
N GLY A 14 -29.31 -19.09 -9.71
CA GLY A 14 -27.95 -18.59 -9.90
C GLY A 14 -27.58 -17.52 -8.87
N GLY A 15 -28.52 -16.63 -8.51
CA GLY A 15 -28.33 -15.61 -7.49
C GLY A 15 -28.16 -16.21 -6.09
N ILE A 16 -28.97 -17.20 -5.71
CA ILE A 16 -28.82 -17.91 -4.43
C ILE A 16 -27.49 -18.65 -4.37
N ALA A 17 -27.11 -19.38 -5.42
CA ALA A 17 -25.81 -20.05 -5.49
C ALA A 17 -24.65 -19.04 -5.38
N ALA A 18 -24.73 -17.90 -6.08
CA ALA A 18 -23.73 -16.85 -6.02
C ALA A 18 -23.61 -16.23 -4.62
N MET A 19 -24.73 -15.96 -3.95
CA MET A 19 -24.74 -15.49 -2.57
C MET A 19 -24.18 -16.55 -1.61
N ALA A 20 -24.52 -17.83 -1.81
CA ALA A 20 -24.01 -18.93 -0.99
C ALA A 20 -22.49 -18.98 -1.04
N CYS A 21 -21.87 -18.81 -2.22
CA CYS A 21 -20.43 -18.71 -2.42
C CYS A 21 -19.83 -17.42 -1.82
N ALA A 22 -20.48 -16.27 -1.99
CA ALA A 22 -19.93 -14.99 -1.55
C ALA A 22 -19.66 -14.92 -0.03
N VAL A 23 -20.45 -15.62 0.78
CA VAL A 23 -20.33 -15.62 2.26
C VAL A 23 -19.02 -16.24 2.76
N PRO A 24 -18.69 -17.52 2.50
CA PRO A 24 -17.38 -18.10 2.84
C PRO A 24 -16.25 -17.40 2.08
N GLY A 25 -16.51 -16.91 0.87
CA GLY A 25 -15.58 -16.15 0.05
C GLY A 25 -14.92 -14.97 0.76
N VAL A 26 -15.68 -14.20 1.54
CA VAL A 26 -15.15 -13.07 2.34
C VAL A 26 -14.03 -13.52 3.27
N TRP A 27 -14.20 -14.66 3.94
CA TRP A 27 -13.20 -15.20 4.87
C TRP A 27 -11.96 -15.75 4.17
N LEU A 28 -12.14 -16.37 3.00
CA LEU A 28 -11.01 -16.84 2.18
C LEU A 28 -10.15 -15.68 1.70
N VAL A 29 -10.78 -14.60 1.21
CA VAL A 29 -10.05 -13.42 0.72
C VAL A 29 -9.32 -12.72 1.87
N LEU A 30 -9.96 -12.55 3.04
CA LEU A 30 -9.31 -11.98 4.23
C LEU A 30 -8.08 -12.78 4.68
N ARG A 31 -8.16 -14.12 4.60
CA ARG A 31 -7.05 -15.03 4.95
C ARG A 31 -6.01 -15.19 3.85
N ARG A 32 -6.12 -14.45 2.73
CA ARG A 32 -5.25 -14.59 1.54
C ARG A 32 -5.23 -16.00 0.95
N GLN A 33 -6.36 -16.70 1.05
CA GLN A 33 -6.57 -18.05 0.55
C GLN A 33 -7.55 -18.06 -0.65
N SER A 34 -7.57 -16.99 -1.45
CA SER A 34 -8.50 -16.84 -2.58
C SER A 34 -8.36 -17.96 -3.62
N LEU A 35 -7.14 -18.50 -3.81
CA LEU A 35 -6.87 -19.63 -4.73
C LEU A 35 -7.41 -20.98 -4.20
N MET A 36 -7.82 -21.07 -2.93
CA MET A 36 -8.34 -22.31 -2.37
C MET A 36 -9.68 -22.72 -2.99
N GLY A 37 -10.50 -21.75 -3.44
CA GLY A 37 -11.76 -22.05 -4.12
C GLY A 37 -11.57 -22.82 -5.42
N ASP A 38 -10.47 -22.54 -6.14
CA ASP A 38 -10.10 -23.22 -7.37
C ASP A 38 -9.68 -24.67 -7.10
N ALA A 39 -8.79 -24.86 -6.13
CA ALA A 39 -8.37 -26.20 -5.70
C ALA A 39 -9.57 -27.06 -5.24
N LEU A 40 -10.49 -26.50 -4.44
CA LEU A 40 -11.68 -27.21 -4.01
C LEU A 40 -12.57 -27.63 -5.18
N SER A 41 -12.75 -26.77 -6.18
CA SER A 41 -13.55 -27.07 -7.38
C SER A 41 -12.94 -28.22 -8.21
N HIS A 42 -11.62 -28.27 -8.34
CA HIS A 42 -10.93 -29.36 -9.04
C HIS A 42 -10.91 -30.68 -8.26
N THR A 43 -10.98 -30.62 -6.93
CA THR A 43 -11.06 -31.81 -6.08
C THR A 43 -12.48 -32.34 -5.87
N ALA A 44 -13.50 -31.59 -6.31
CA ALA A 44 -14.89 -32.05 -6.30
C ALA A 44 -15.09 -33.26 -7.23
N LEU A 45 -14.45 -33.26 -8.41
CA LEU A 45 -14.57 -34.36 -9.39
C LEU A 45 -14.19 -35.74 -8.83
N PRO A 46 -12.97 -35.97 -8.30
CA PRO A 46 -12.66 -37.27 -7.68
C PRO A 46 -13.59 -37.58 -6.50
N GLY A 47 -14.04 -36.58 -5.74
CA GLY A 47 -15.03 -36.77 -4.67
C GLY A 47 -16.37 -37.34 -5.15
N ILE A 48 -16.91 -36.78 -6.24
CA ILE A 48 -18.16 -37.24 -6.88
C ILE A 48 -17.99 -38.69 -7.39
N VAL A 49 -16.87 -38.98 -8.07
CA VAL A 49 -16.63 -40.31 -8.64
C VAL A 49 -16.42 -41.37 -7.56
N VAL A 50 -15.65 -41.06 -6.52
CA VAL A 50 -15.45 -41.97 -5.38
C VAL A 50 -16.78 -42.21 -4.66
N SER A 51 -17.62 -41.20 -4.52
CA SER A 51 -18.96 -41.37 -3.95
C SER A 51 -19.83 -42.31 -4.78
N PHE A 52 -19.83 -42.13 -6.10
CA PHE A 52 -20.59 -42.99 -7.00
C PHE A 52 -20.10 -44.45 -6.94
N LEU A 53 -18.78 -44.67 -6.96
CA LEU A 53 -18.18 -46.00 -6.83
C LEU A 53 -18.55 -46.68 -5.52
N PHE A 54 -18.49 -45.95 -4.40
CA PHE A 54 -18.86 -46.48 -3.11
C PHE A 54 -20.36 -46.77 -3.02
N GLY A 55 -21.21 -45.93 -3.65
CA GLY A 55 -22.64 -46.18 -3.80
C GLY A 55 -22.93 -47.47 -4.56
N GLN A 56 -22.28 -47.69 -5.70
CA GLN A 56 -22.41 -48.93 -6.48
C GLN A 56 -21.89 -50.17 -5.75
N TRP A 57 -20.79 -50.05 -5.02
CA TRP A 57 -20.27 -51.13 -4.19
C TRP A 57 -21.29 -51.53 -3.11
N LEU A 58 -21.87 -50.53 -2.44
CA LEU A 58 -22.86 -50.74 -1.39
C LEU A 58 -24.17 -51.33 -1.93
N LEU A 59 -24.58 -50.94 -3.15
CA LEU A 59 -25.68 -51.55 -3.91
C LEU A 59 -25.44 -53.05 -4.16
N LYS A 60 -24.22 -53.43 -4.55
CA LYS A 60 -23.85 -54.85 -4.79
C LYS A 60 -23.75 -55.67 -3.50
N SER A 61 -23.48 -55.04 -2.36
CA SER A 61 -23.36 -55.71 -1.05
C SER A 61 -24.69 -56.02 -0.36
N ALA A 62 -25.85 -55.72 -0.98
CA ALA A 62 -27.19 -56.12 -0.52
C ALA A 62 -27.59 -55.68 0.91
N THR A 63 -27.03 -54.58 1.42
CA THR A 63 -27.23 -54.15 2.81
C THR A 63 -28.35 -53.09 3.00
N ILE A 64 -28.87 -52.46 1.93
CA ILE A 64 -29.84 -51.36 2.04
C ILE A 64 -31.04 -51.57 1.08
N ALA A 65 -32.25 -51.30 1.59
CA ALA A 65 -33.49 -51.35 0.81
C ALA A 65 -33.45 -50.35 -0.36
N THR A 66 -33.89 -50.79 -1.55
CA THR A 66 -33.86 -50.01 -2.80
C THR A 66 -34.60 -48.66 -2.73
N SER A 67 -35.57 -48.53 -1.83
CA SER A 67 -36.33 -47.28 -1.61
C SER A 67 -35.55 -46.19 -0.85
N ALA A 68 -34.49 -46.54 -0.12
CA ALA A 68 -33.67 -45.56 0.62
C ALA A 68 -32.45 -45.06 -0.19
N LEU A 69 -32.15 -45.69 -1.33
CA LEU A 69 -30.97 -45.45 -2.15
C LEU A 69 -30.74 -43.98 -2.56
N PRO A 70 -31.70 -43.24 -3.14
CA PRO A 70 -31.43 -41.88 -3.61
C PRO A 70 -31.11 -40.90 -2.47
N PHE A 71 -31.65 -41.15 -1.28
CA PHE A 71 -31.32 -40.39 -0.08
C PHE A 71 -29.91 -40.71 0.43
N PHE A 72 -29.53 -42.00 0.46
CA PHE A 72 -28.19 -42.42 0.87
C PHE A 72 -27.11 -41.96 -0.12
N GLU A 73 -27.35 -42.03 -1.43
CA GLU A 73 -26.41 -41.55 -2.46
C GLU A 73 -26.14 -40.05 -2.34
N SER A 74 -27.17 -39.25 -2.07
CA SER A 74 -27.04 -37.81 -1.88
C SER A 74 -26.22 -37.46 -0.63
N ILE A 75 -26.46 -38.15 0.48
CA ILE A 75 -25.68 -37.95 1.73
C ILE A 75 -24.24 -38.41 1.55
N LEU A 76 -24.05 -39.57 0.92
CA LEU A 76 -22.73 -40.13 0.66
C LEU A 76 -21.90 -39.18 -0.22
N LEU A 77 -22.53 -38.59 -1.24
CA LEU A 77 -21.89 -37.60 -2.12
C LEU A 77 -21.41 -36.39 -1.33
N VAL A 78 -22.24 -35.87 -0.43
CA VAL A 78 -21.85 -34.74 0.42
C VAL A 78 -20.71 -35.13 1.37
N VAL A 79 -20.82 -36.26 2.07
CA VAL A 79 -19.83 -36.69 3.07
C VAL A 79 -18.47 -36.97 2.42
N ILE A 80 -18.44 -37.73 1.32
CA ILE A 80 -17.20 -38.09 0.62
C ILE A 80 -16.58 -36.86 -0.02
N SER A 81 -17.37 -35.97 -0.63
CA SER A 81 -16.84 -34.76 -1.26
C SER A 81 -16.28 -33.78 -0.22
N VAL A 82 -16.94 -33.62 0.93
CA VAL A 82 -16.39 -32.82 2.04
C VAL A 82 -15.11 -33.45 2.57
N ALA A 83 -15.07 -34.78 2.75
CA ALA A 83 -13.86 -35.47 3.19
C ALA A 83 -12.69 -35.30 2.21
N VAL A 84 -12.93 -35.37 0.90
CA VAL A 84 -11.92 -35.11 -0.14
C VAL A 84 -11.49 -33.64 -0.14
N GLY A 85 -12.41 -32.69 0.02
CA GLY A 85 -12.09 -31.26 0.14
C GLY A 85 -11.23 -30.94 1.37
N VAL A 86 -11.57 -31.49 2.54
CA VAL A 86 -10.76 -31.38 3.76
C VAL A 86 -9.41 -32.08 3.58
N GLY A 87 -9.40 -33.27 2.99
CA GLY A 87 -8.18 -34.01 2.67
C GLY A 87 -7.24 -33.24 1.76
N THR A 88 -7.78 -32.47 0.82
CA THR A 88 -7.01 -31.56 -0.05
C THR A 88 -6.34 -30.45 0.74
N ALA A 89 -7.06 -29.82 1.67
CA ALA A 89 -6.49 -28.80 2.55
C ALA A 89 -5.36 -29.38 3.42
N VAL A 90 -5.57 -30.57 4.00
CA VAL A 90 -4.57 -31.29 4.80
C VAL A 90 -3.35 -31.67 3.97
N LEU A 91 -3.55 -32.19 2.76
CA LEU A 91 -2.46 -32.59 1.86
C LEU A 91 -1.62 -31.37 1.44
N THR A 92 -2.28 -30.24 1.17
CA THR A 92 -1.61 -28.98 0.84
C THR A 92 -0.77 -28.49 2.02
N GLU A 93 -1.32 -28.50 3.24
CA GLU A 93 -0.59 -28.11 4.45
C GLU A 93 0.59 -29.07 4.75
N LEU A 94 0.40 -30.37 4.54
CA LEU A 94 1.45 -31.37 4.70
C LEU A 94 2.61 -31.09 3.74
N LEU A 95 2.29 -30.84 2.46
CA LEU A 95 3.28 -30.57 1.41
C LEU A 95 4.06 -29.28 1.68
N GLN A 96 3.39 -28.24 2.20
CA GLN A 96 4.04 -27.00 2.63
C GLN A 96 5.03 -27.24 3.78
N ARG A 97 4.62 -28.05 4.77
CA ARG A 97 5.44 -28.33 5.95
C ARG A 97 6.64 -29.23 5.64
N THR A 98 6.45 -30.28 4.87
CA THR A 98 7.51 -31.26 4.57
C THR A 98 8.39 -30.80 3.42
N GLY A 99 7.81 -30.17 2.40
CA GLY A 99 8.50 -29.77 1.17
C GLY A 99 9.14 -28.38 1.21
N ARG A 100 8.85 -27.54 2.23
CA ARG A 100 9.28 -26.12 2.31
C ARG A 100 8.97 -25.33 1.03
N VAL A 101 7.90 -25.68 0.33
CA VAL A 101 7.48 -25.03 -0.92
C VAL A 101 6.49 -23.91 -0.61
N GLU A 102 6.51 -22.86 -1.42
CA GLU A 102 5.53 -21.77 -1.35
C GLU A 102 4.07 -22.31 -1.38
N SER A 103 3.17 -21.68 -0.64
CA SER A 103 1.76 -22.10 -0.54
C SER A 103 1.08 -22.24 -1.91
N SER A 104 1.36 -21.31 -2.82
CA SER A 104 0.80 -21.28 -4.18
C SER A 104 1.26 -22.48 -5.02
N ALA A 105 2.53 -22.86 -4.88
CA ALA A 105 3.12 -23.99 -5.60
C ALA A 105 2.65 -25.34 -5.03
N ALA A 106 2.56 -25.48 -3.70
CA ALA A 106 2.00 -26.67 -3.07
C ALA A 106 0.54 -26.90 -3.49
N LEU A 107 -0.26 -25.84 -3.52
CA LEU A 107 -1.64 -25.88 -4.01
C LEU A 107 -1.70 -26.30 -5.48
N GLY A 108 -0.82 -25.75 -6.32
CA GLY A 108 -0.64 -26.12 -7.74
C GLY A 108 -0.44 -27.63 -7.96
N VAL A 109 0.50 -28.22 -7.22
CA VAL A 109 0.82 -29.66 -7.31
C VAL A 109 -0.35 -30.54 -6.83
N VAL A 110 -0.98 -30.17 -5.71
CA VAL A 110 -2.08 -30.95 -5.15
C VAL A 110 -3.30 -30.92 -6.07
N PHE A 111 -3.69 -29.74 -6.59
CA PHE A 111 -4.86 -29.65 -7.47
C PHE A 111 -4.66 -30.43 -8.77
N THR A 112 -3.51 -30.26 -9.44
CA THR A 112 -3.24 -30.92 -10.73
C THR A 112 -3.26 -32.44 -10.58
N SER A 113 -2.68 -32.95 -9.49
CA SER A 113 -2.63 -34.38 -9.20
C SER A 113 -4.02 -34.98 -8.93
N LEU A 114 -4.83 -34.31 -8.09
CA LEU A 114 -6.18 -34.78 -7.76
C LEU A 114 -7.15 -34.62 -8.93
N PHE A 115 -6.99 -33.57 -9.74
CA PHE A 115 -7.77 -33.40 -10.96
C PHE A 115 -7.46 -34.49 -11.99
N ALA A 116 -6.18 -34.78 -12.22
CA ALA A 116 -5.76 -35.88 -13.09
C ALA A 116 -6.27 -37.24 -12.58
N LEU A 117 -6.23 -37.47 -11.27
CA LEU A 117 -6.82 -38.65 -10.64
C LEU A 117 -8.33 -38.72 -10.87
N GLY A 118 -9.05 -37.62 -10.69
CA GLY A 118 -10.49 -37.54 -10.94
C GLY A 118 -10.84 -37.90 -12.38
N LEU A 119 -10.15 -37.29 -13.35
CA LEU A 119 -10.36 -37.58 -14.77
C LEU A 119 -10.00 -39.03 -15.14
N PHE A 120 -8.92 -39.56 -14.57
CA PHE A 120 -8.54 -40.96 -14.72
C PHE A 120 -9.63 -41.90 -14.20
N LEU A 121 -10.19 -41.62 -13.01
CA LEU A 121 -11.30 -42.40 -12.45
C LEU A 121 -12.55 -42.30 -13.33
N VAL A 122 -12.93 -41.11 -13.82
CA VAL A 122 -14.06 -40.97 -14.77
C VAL A 122 -13.84 -41.82 -16.02
N ARG A 123 -12.64 -41.78 -16.61
CA ARG A 123 -12.32 -42.57 -17.81
C ARG A 123 -12.38 -44.07 -17.58
N LEU A 124 -12.00 -44.57 -16.41
CA LEU A 124 -12.15 -45.98 -16.06
C LEU A 124 -13.63 -46.42 -15.95
N LEU A 125 -14.56 -45.48 -15.70
CA LEU A 125 -16.00 -45.76 -15.64
C LEU A 125 -16.75 -45.47 -16.96
N ALA A 126 -16.13 -44.76 -17.91
CA ALA A 126 -16.79 -44.26 -19.12
C ALA A 126 -17.29 -45.35 -20.08
N ASP A 127 -16.87 -46.61 -19.92
CA ASP A 127 -17.36 -47.72 -20.73
C ASP A 127 -18.80 -48.15 -20.36
N HIS A 128 -19.39 -47.64 -19.26
CA HIS A 128 -20.71 -48.08 -18.77
C HIS A 128 -21.72 -46.98 -18.40
N THR A 129 -21.36 -45.69 -18.48
CA THR A 129 -22.24 -44.56 -18.14
C THR A 129 -21.87 -43.31 -18.95
N ASP A 130 -22.86 -42.70 -19.63
CA ASP A 130 -22.71 -41.45 -20.40
C ASP A 130 -22.47 -40.24 -19.46
N LEU A 131 -21.27 -40.15 -18.88
CA LEU A 131 -20.81 -39.02 -18.08
C LEU A 131 -20.20 -37.98 -19.01
N ASP A 132 -20.98 -36.96 -19.36
CA ASP A 132 -20.48 -35.82 -20.12
C ASP A 132 -19.68 -34.87 -19.20
N ALA A 133 -18.36 -34.85 -19.42
CA ALA A 133 -17.46 -33.98 -18.68
C ALA A 133 -17.77 -32.49 -18.90
N GLU A 134 -18.31 -32.10 -20.06
CA GLU A 134 -18.64 -30.71 -20.37
C GLU A 134 -19.80 -30.20 -19.52
N CYS A 135 -20.85 -31.01 -19.34
CA CYS A 135 -21.97 -30.71 -18.46
C CYS A 135 -21.51 -30.51 -17.00
N VAL A 136 -20.54 -31.31 -16.55
CA VAL A 136 -19.99 -31.24 -15.18
C VAL A 136 -19.03 -30.06 -14.99
N LEU A 137 -18.22 -29.72 -16.01
CA LEU A 137 -17.24 -28.62 -15.94
C LEU A 137 -17.88 -27.25 -16.07
N PHE A 138 -18.77 -27.06 -17.04
CA PHE A 138 -19.32 -25.74 -17.37
C PHE A 138 -20.59 -25.39 -16.61
N GLY A 139 -21.34 -26.38 -16.13
CA GLY A 139 -22.61 -26.20 -15.41
C GLY A 139 -23.66 -25.50 -16.26
N HIS A 140 -24.68 -26.24 -16.70
CA HIS A 140 -25.78 -25.68 -17.48
C HIS A 140 -26.90 -25.26 -16.54
N LEU A 141 -26.86 -24.00 -16.11
CA LEU A 141 -27.89 -23.38 -15.29
C LEU A 141 -29.28 -23.50 -15.95
N GLU A 142 -29.31 -23.61 -17.27
CA GLU A 142 -30.48 -23.79 -18.11
C GLU A 142 -31.23 -25.11 -17.83
N LEU A 143 -30.55 -26.15 -17.32
CA LEU A 143 -31.15 -27.45 -16.99
C LEU A 143 -31.82 -27.48 -15.61
N VAL A 144 -31.61 -26.46 -14.77
CA VAL A 144 -32.14 -26.40 -13.39
C VAL A 144 -33.66 -26.49 -13.34
N VAL A 145 -34.34 -26.00 -14.36
CA VAL A 145 -35.80 -25.98 -14.45
C VAL A 145 -36.38 -27.38 -14.71
N LEU A 146 -35.57 -28.34 -15.16
CA LEU A 146 -36.02 -29.69 -15.49
C LEU A 146 -36.12 -30.61 -14.25
N ASP A 147 -35.41 -30.30 -13.16
CA ASP A 147 -35.41 -31.09 -11.92
C ASP A 147 -36.08 -30.33 -10.77
N THR A 148 -37.39 -30.54 -10.61
CA THR A 148 -38.25 -29.82 -9.68
C THR A 148 -38.78 -30.72 -8.56
N VAL A 149 -39.15 -30.10 -7.43
CA VAL A 149 -39.88 -30.74 -6.32
C VAL A 149 -41.11 -29.92 -6.01
N TRP A 150 -42.18 -30.64 -5.70
CA TRP A 150 -43.43 -30.08 -5.25
C TRP A 150 -43.36 -29.75 -3.77
N ILE A 151 -43.47 -28.45 -3.44
CA ILE A 151 -43.65 -27.98 -2.06
C ILE A 151 -45.03 -27.33 -1.99
N GLY A 152 -46.00 -28.06 -1.44
CA GLY A 152 -47.40 -27.65 -1.46
C GLY A 152 -47.92 -27.56 -2.90
N SER A 153 -48.35 -26.37 -3.32
CA SER A 153 -48.89 -26.09 -4.67
C SER A 153 -47.86 -25.53 -5.65
N PHE A 154 -46.62 -25.30 -5.22
CA PHE A 154 -45.58 -24.67 -6.04
C PHE A 154 -44.53 -25.69 -6.47
N GLU A 155 -44.18 -25.64 -7.76
CA GLU A 155 -43.10 -26.41 -8.36
C GLU A 155 -41.80 -25.58 -8.28
N ILE A 156 -40.83 -26.05 -7.49
CA ILE A 156 -39.58 -25.33 -7.20
C ILE A 156 -38.39 -26.19 -7.65
N PRO A 157 -37.41 -25.63 -8.38
CA PRO A 157 -36.18 -26.34 -8.73
C PRO A 157 -35.43 -26.87 -7.50
N ARG A 158 -34.98 -28.13 -7.55
CA ARG A 158 -34.22 -28.74 -6.44
C ARG A 158 -32.96 -27.97 -6.12
N ALA A 159 -32.25 -27.50 -7.15
CA ALA A 159 -31.03 -26.73 -7.01
C ALA A 159 -31.25 -25.40 -6.25
N CYS A 160 -32.43 -24.77 -6.39
CA CYS A 160 -32.77 -23.58 -5.63
C CYS A 160 -32.88 -23.89 -4.13
N LEU A 161 -33.46 -25.04 -3.77
CA LEU A 161 -33.62 -25.47 -2.38
C LEU A 161 -32.29 -25.87 -1.74
N THR A 162 -31.47 -26.64 -2.45
CA THR A 162 -30.15 -27.08 -1.94
C THR A 162 -29.21 -25.90 -1.75
N ASN A 163 -29.07 -25.01 -2.73
CA ASN A 163 -28.26 -23.79 -2.58
C ASN A 163 -28.85 -22.83 -1.54
N GLY A 164 -30.18 -22.76 -1.43
CA GLY A 164 -30.85 -21.97 -0.39
C GLY A 164 -30.54 -22.49 1.02
N ALA A 165 -30.58 -23.81 1.21
CA ALA A 165 -30.18 -24.44 2.47
C ALA A 165 -28.71 -24.18 2.79
N THR A 166 -27.81 -24.29 1.79
CA THR A 166 -26.39 -23.95 1.96
C THR A 166 -26.18 -22.49 2.34
N LEU A 167 -26.88 -21.54 1.70
CA LEU A 167 -26.81 -20.12 2.02
C LEU A 167 -27.26 -19.87 3.47
N LEU A 168 -28.38 -20.46 3.90
CA LEU A 168 -28.87 -20.34 5.27
C LEU A 168 -27.89 -20.94 6.29
N LEU A 169 -27.28 -22.08 5.96
CA LEU A 169 -26.24 -22.69 6.79
C LEU A 169 -25.01 -21.78 6.91
N ASN A 170 -24.54 -21.20 5.80
CA ASN A 170 -23.41 -20.28 5.79
C ASN A 170 -23.70 -19.03 6.62
N LEU A 171 -24.88 -18.43 6.45
CA LEU A 171 -25.30 -17.27 7.23
C LEU A 171 -25.46 -17.60 8.72
N GLY A 172 -26.03 -18.76 9.05
CA GLY A 172 -26.18 -19.23 10.42
C GLY A 172 -24.84 -19.46 11.11
N LEU A 173 -23.87 -20.07 10.43
CA LEU A 173 -22.53 -20.29 10.95
C LEU A 173 -21.75 -18.98 11.11
N VAL A 174 -21.86 -18.08 10.13
CA VAL A 174 -21.25 -16.75 10.23
C VAL A 174 -21.86 -15.94 11.38
N TRP A 175 -23.17 -16.02 11.59
CA TRP A 175 -23.84 -15.34 12.69
C TRP A 175 -23.43 -15.92 14.04
N LEU A 176 -23.40 -17.25 14.17
CA LEU A 176 -23.06 -17.94 15.42
C LEU A 176 -21.58 -17.77 15.81
N PHE A 177 -20.67 -17.88 14.84
CA PHE A 177 -19.21 -17.85 15.06
C PHE A 177 -18.57 -16.55 14.58
N PHE A 178 -19.32 -15.45 14.52
CA PHE A 178 -18.86 -14.18 13.94
C PHE A 178 -17.56 -13.69 14.60
N LYS A 179 -17.49 -13.77 15.94
CA LYS A 179 -16.35 -13.30 16.72
C LYS A 179 -15.13 -14.19 16.51
N GLU A 180 -15.32 -15.49 16.51
CA GLU A 180 -14.29 -16.50 16.33
C GLU A 180 -13.69 -16.44 14.93
N LEU A 181 -14.53 -16.29 13.91
CA LEU A 181 -14.12 -16.11 12.52
C LEU A 181 -13.33 -14.81 12.35
N GLN A 182 -13.81 -13.70 12.96
CA GLN A 182 -13.15 -12.40 12.89
C GLN A 182 -11.75 -12.44 13.52
N VAL A 183 -11.62 -12.86 14.78
CA VAL A 183 -10.31 -12.86 15.47
C VAL A 183 -9.35 -13.82 14.79
N SER A 184 -9.79 -15.03 14.42
CA SER A 184 -8.95 -16.02 13.73
C SER A 184 -8.51 -15.57 12.32
N ALA A 185 -9.30 -14.73 11.63
CA ALA A 185 -8.94 -14.22 10.30
C ALA A 185 -7.90 -13.10 10.34
N PHE A 186 -7.90 -12.24 11.37
CA PHE A 186 -6.96 -11.12 11.48
C PHE A 186 -5.70 -11.47 12.28
N ASP A 187 -5.83 -12.23 13.37
CA ASP A 187 -4.69 -12.64 14.22
C ASP A 187 -4.91 -14.05 14.82
N PRO A 188 -4.38 -15.10 14.17
CA PRO A 188 -4.43 -16.47 14.67
C PRO A 188 -3.73 -16.66 16.03
N ALA A 189 -2.70 -15.88 16.35
CA ALA A 189 -1.96 -15.99 17.61
C ALA A 189 -2.76 -15.41 18.77
N MET A 190 -3.38 -14.25 18.56
CA MET A 190 -4.33 -13.65 19.50
C MET A 190 -5.58 -14.52 19.69
N ALA A 191 -6.09 -15.16 18.64
CA ALA A 191 -7.20 -16.11 18.77
C ALA A 191 -6.84 -17.25 19.75
N ASN A 192 -5.65 -17.83 19.59
CA ASN A 192 -5.20 -18.94 20.44
C ASN A 192 -4.99 -18.51 21.91
N SER A 193 -4.50 -17.28 22.16
CA SER A 193 -4.33 -16.78 23.53
C SER A 193 -5.67 -16.48 24.23
N LEU A 194 -6.70 -16.12 23.46
CA LEU A 194 -8.08 -15.97 23.93
C LEU A 194 -8.81 -17.32 24.15
N GLY A 195 -8.13 -18.44 23.94
CA GLY A 195 -8.70 -19.79 24.07
C GLY A 195 -9.44 -20.29 22.83
N ILE A 196 -9.51 -19.50 21.75
CA ILE A 196 -10.11 -19.88 20.48
C ILE A 196 -9.07 -20.66 19.68
N ARG A 197 -9.28 -21.97 19.52
CA ARG A 197 -8.36 -22.82 18.77
C ARG A 197 -8.45 -22.51 17.27
N SER A 198 -7.53 -21.68 16.76
CA SER A 198 -7.56 -21.18 15.38
C SER A 198 -7.54 -22.30 14.31
N ARG A 199 -6.89 -23.43 14.62
CA ARG A 199 -6.89 -24.63 13.73
C ARG A 199 -8.29 -25.16 13.46
N TRP A 200 -9.16 -25.23 14.47
CA TRP A 200 -10.53 -25.73 14.29
C TRP A 200 -11.38 -24.77 13.46
N ILE A 201 -11.21 -23.46 13.65
CA ILE A 201 -11.89 -22.45 12.85
C ILE A 201 -11.43 -22.52 11.39
N HIS A 202 -10.13 -22.74 11.15
CA HIS A 202 -9.61 -22.94 9.79
C HIS A 202 -10.26 -24.14 9.09
N TYR A 203 -10.20 -25.34 9.68
CA TYR A 203 -10.81 -26.52 9.07
C TYR A 203 -12.35 -26.42 8.98
N GLY A 204 -13.00 -25.77 9.95
CA GLY A 204 -14.43 -25.48 9.88
C GLY A 204 -14.77 -24.59 8.68
N THR A 205 -14.04 -23.51 8.48
CA THR A 205 -14.21 -22.61 7.33
C THR A 205 -13.94 -23.34 6.01
N MET A 206 -12.90 -24.20 5.96
CA MET A 206 -12.61 -25.03 4.77
C MET A 206 -13.72 -26.03 4.48
N SER A 207 -14.27 -26.69 5.49
CA SER A 207 -15.34 -27.69 5.32
C SER A 207 -16.61 -27.05 4.79
N VAL A 208 -17.00 -25.91 5.36
CA VAL A 208 -18.18 -25.13 4.92
C VAL A 208 -17.98 -24.61 3.49
N THR A 209 -16.77 -24.14 3.18
CA THR A 209 -16.42 -23.71 1.82
C THR A 209 -16.50 -24.87 0.84
N ALA A 210 -15.96 -26.05 1.17
CA ALA A 210 -16.00 -27.23 0.31
C ALA A 210 -17.45 -27.70 0.05
N LEU A 211 -18.29 -27.72 1.09
CA LEU A 211 -19.72 -28.01 0.95
C LEU A 211 -20.42 -26.99 0.03
N THR A 212 -20.08 -25.71 0.20
CA THR A 212 -20.66 -24.63 -0.62
C THR A 212 -20.22 -24.75 -2.07
N VAL A 213 -18.94 -25.00 -2.32
CA VAL A 213 -18.39 -25.23 -3.65
C VAL A 213 -19.12 -26.40 -4.30
N LEU A 214 -19.27 -27.53 -3.60
CA LEU A 214 -19.92 -28.72 -4.14
C LEU A 214 -21.39 -28.47 -4.55
N THR A 215 -22.17 -27.84 -3.66
CA THR A 215 -23.59 -27.58 -3.92
C THR A 215 -23.79 -26.57 -5.06
N ALA A 216 -22.96 -25.52 -5.12
CA ALA A 216 -22.97 -24.56 -6.20
C ALA A 216 -22.43 -25.14 -7.52
N PHE A 217 -21.43 -26.04 -7.46
CA PHE A 217 -20.80 -26.68 -8.60
C PHE A 217 -21.80 -27.49 -9.43
N GLN A 218 -22.69 -28.24 -8.77
CA GLN A 218 -23.75 -29.01 -9.44
C GLN A 218 -24.75 -28.12 -10.21
N THR A 219 -24.81 -26.83 -9.87
CA THR A 219 -25.82 -25.90 -10.38
C THR A 219 -25.25 -24.95 -11.43
N VAL A 220 -24.09 -24.34 -11.14
CA VAL A 220 -23.51 -23.24 -11.93
C VAL A 220 -22.20 -23.66 -12.61
N GLY A 221 -21.61 -24.80 -12.23
CA GLY A 221 -20.36 -25.29 -12.81
C GLY A 221 -19.10 -24.84 -12.07
N SER A 222 -17.98 -25.47 -12.39
CA SER A 222 -16.74 -25.35 -11.62
C SER A 222 -16.07 -23.99 -11.76
N ILE A 223 -15.99 -23.48 -12.99
CA ILE A 223 -15.26 -22.26 -13.34
C ILE A 223 -15.89 -21.02 -12.69
N ILE A 224 -17.22 -20.98 -12.63
CA ILE A 224 -17.96 -19.81 -12.15
C ILE A 224 -18.00 -19.76 -10.63
N VAL A 225 -18.05 -20.91 -9.97
CA VAL A 225 -18.00 -21.00 -8.50
C VAL A 225 -16.73 -20.36 -7.96
N VAL A 226 -15.57 -20.58 -8.60
CA VAL A 226 -14.30 -19.93 -8.22
C VAL A 226 -14.40 -18.40 -8.32
N GLY A 227 -14.95 -17.91 -9.44
CA GLY A 227 -15.17 -16.47 -9.65
C GLY A 227 -16.11 -15.88 -8.59
N LEU A 228 -17.22 -16.56 -8.27
CA LEU A 228 -18.23 -16.09 -7.33
C LEU A 228 -17.80 -16.18 -5.86
N LEU A 229 -16.84 -17.04 -5.51
CA LEU A 229 -16.20 -17.05 -4.19
C LEU A 229 -15.32 -15.81 -3.99
N VAL A 230 -14.54 -15.43 -5.00
CA VAL A 230 -13.47 -14.43 -4.83
C VAL A 230 -13.94 -13.02 -5.21
N VAL A 231 -14.57 -12.87 -6.36
CA VAL A 231 -14.82 -11.56 -7.00
C VAL A 231 -15.78 -10.68 -6.20
N PRO A 232 -16.96 -11.15 -5.73
CA PRO A 232 -17.86 -10.33 -4.93
C PRO A 232 -17.25 -9.92 -3.57
N ALA A 233 -16.50 -10.82 -2.94
CA ALA A 233 -15.79 -10.57 -1.69
C ALA A 233 -14.67 -9.51 -1.86
N ALA A 234 -13.83 -9.67 -2.89
CA ALA A 234 -12.77 -8.72 -3.21
C ALA A 234 -13.34 -7.34 -3.57
N THR A 235 -14.42 -7.30 -4.35
CA THR A 235 -15.15 -6.06 -4.68
C THR A 235 -15.63 -5.36 -3.42
N ALA A 236 -16.24 -6.09 -2.49
CA ALA A 236 -16.76 -5.50 -1.26
C ALA A 236 -15.66 -4.95 -0.33
N LEU A 237 -14.50 -5.61 -0.26
CA LEU A 237 -13.34 -5.18 0.52
C LEU A 237 -12.64 -3.92 -0.04
N LEU A 238 -12.83 -3.62 -1.33
CA LEU A 238 -12.39 -2.36 -1.94
C LEU A 238 -13.30 -1.19 -1.56
N LEU A 239 -14.59 -1.46 -1.32
CA LEU A 239 -15.61 -0.43 -1.09
C LEU A 239 -15.83 -0.10 0.40
N THR A 240 -15.63 -1.05 1.32
CA THR A 240 -15.85 -0.85 2.75
C THR A 240 -14.87 -1.67 3.61
N GLU A 241 -14.56 -1.14 4.80
CA GLU A 241 -13.68 -1.81 5.78
C GLU A 241 -14.46 -2.44 6.94
N ARG A 242 -15.77 -2.17 7.05
CA ARG A 242 -16.61 -2.75 8.11
C ARG A 242 -17.09 -4.13 7.70
N LEU A 243 -16.64 -5.16 8.42
CA LEU A 243 -16.86 -6.57 8.07
C LEU A 243 -18.34 -6.98 7.87
N PRO A 244 -19.32 -6.57 8.70
CA PRO A 244 -20.74 -6.88 8.42
C PRO A 244 -21.22 -6.26 7.11
N ARG A 245 -20.72 -5.06 6.75
CA ARG A 245 -21.06 -4.41 5.48
C ARG A 245 -20.37 -5.10 4.30
N VAL A 246 -19.16 -5.64 4.49
CA VAL A 246 -18.47 -6.42 3.46
C VAL A 246 -19.31 -7.65 3.09
N ILE A 247 -19.81 -8.39 4.08
CA ILE A 247 -20.63 -9.59 3.84
C ILE A 247 -21.95 -9.23 3.16
N LEU A 248 -22.64 -8.18 3.62
CA LEU A 248 -23.87 -7.73 2.98
C LEU A 248 -23.63 -7.28 1.53
N LEU A 249 -22.58 -6.50 1.30
CA LEU A 249 -22.27 -5.95 -0.02
C LEU A 249 -21.77 -7.02 -0.98
N SER A 250 -21.01 -8.02 -0.52
CA SER A 250 -20.60 -9.15 -1.35
C SER A 250 -21.81 -9.97 -1.83
N MET A 251 -22.82 -10.19 -0.98
CA MET A 251 -24.07 -10.83 -1.37
C MET A 251 -24.86 -9.99 -2.38
N ILE A 252 -24.96 -8.68 -2.17
CA ILE A 252 -25.63 -7.76 -3.12
C ILE A 252 -24.93 -7.80 -4.49
N VAL A 253 -23.60 -7.73 -4.52
CA VAL A 253 -22.82 -7.81 -5.76
C VAL A 253 -23.01 -9.16 -6.44
N ALA A 254 -23.05 -10.26 -5.68
CA ALA A 254 -23.28 -11.60 -6.22
C ALA A 254 -24.68 -11.73 -6.85
N ALA A 255 -25.73 -11.30 -6.15
CA ALA A 255 -27.10 -11.32 -6.65
C ALA A 255 -27.31 -10.40 -7.87
N ALA A 256 -26.73 -9.18 -7.82
CA ALA A 256 -26.78 -8.24 -8.93
C ALA A 256 -26.04 -8.80 -10.17
N SER A 257 -24.90 -9.47 -9.97
CA SER A 257 -24.16 -10.11 -11.06
C SER A 257 -24.95 -11.25 -11.70
N ALA A 258 -25.71 -12.01 -10.91
CA ALA A 258 -26.60 -13.06 -11.43
C ALA A 258 -27.73 -12.49 -12.31
N LEU A 259 -28.41 -11.44 -11.82
CA LEU A 259 -29.49 -10.76 -12.56
C LEU A 259 -28.96 -10.10 -13.84
N VAL A 260 -27.96 -9.22 -13.72
CA VAL A 260 -27.41 -8.47 -14.85
C VAL A 260 -26.72 -9.42 -15.84
N GLY A 261 -26.01 -10.43 -15.36
CA GLY A 261 -25.36 -11.43 -16.20
C GLY A 261 -26.35 -12.19 -17.08
N HIS A 262 -27.47 -12.66 -16.52
CA HIS A 262 -28.51 -13.32 -17.33
C HIS A 262 -29.18 -12.35 -18.32
N MET A 263 -29.38 -11.08 -17.94
CA MET A 263 -29.88 -10.06 -18.86
C MET A 263 -28.95 -9.81 -20.04
N LEU A 264 -27.65 -9.75 -19.79
CA LEU A 264 -26.64 -9.59 -20.84
C LEU A 264 -26.53 -10.86 -21.69
N ALA A 265 -26.69 -12.05 -21.11
CA ALA A 265 -26.66 -13.31 -21.87
C ALA A 265 -27.68 -13.36 -23.00
N LYS A 266 -28.88 -12.80 -22.80
CA LYS A 266 -29.95 -12.75 -23.82
C LYS A 266 -29.82 -11.57 -24.78
N THR A 267 -29.25 -10.45 -24.34
CA THR A 267 -29.31 -9.18 -25.10
C THR A 267 -28.01 -8.84 -25.82
N LEU A 268 -26.87 -9.15 -25.22
CA LEU A 268 -25.55 -8.77 -25.72
C LEU A 268 -25.16 -9.51 -27.01
N PRO A 269 -25.38 -10.83 -27.15
CA PRO A 269 -25.01 -11.55 -28.37
C PRO A 269 -25.70 -11.00 -29.62
N MET A 270 -27.01 -10.78 -29.54
CA MET A 270 -27.76 -10.17 -30.64
C MET A 270 -27.25 -8.76 -30.98
N ARG A 271 -26.89 -7.94 -29.98
CA ARG A 271 -26.44 -6.57 -30.22
C ARG A 271 -25.03 -6.47 -30.79
N ILE A 272 -24.16 -7.42 -30.50
CA ILE A 272 -22.76 -7.40 -30.96
C ILE A 272 -22.61 -8.20 -32.27
N PHE A 273 -23.15 -9.41 -32.34
CA PHE A 273 -22.87 -10.34 -33.44
C PHE A 273 -23.74 -10.12 -34.67
N VAL A 274 -24.97 -9.61 -34.54
CA VAL A 274 -25.83 -9.31 -35.69
C VAL A 274 -25.23 -8.19 -36.58
N PRO A 275 -24.72 -7.06 -36.04
CA PRO A 275 -24.00 -6.07 -36.84
C PRO A 275 -22.71 -6.60 -37.49
N LEU A 276 -22.09 -7.63 -36.91
CA LEU A 276 -20.89 -8.29 -37.41
C LEU A 276 -21.19 -9.38 -38.47
N GLY A 277 -22.46 -9.57 -38.84
CA GLY A 277 -22.88 -10.57 -39.83
C GLY A 277 -22.93 -12.02 -39.32
N LEU A 278 -22.78 -12.23 -38.00
CA LEU A 278 -22.78 -13.54 -37.36
C LEU A 278 -24.15 -13.85 -36.74
N THR A 279 -25.13 -14.16 -37.59
CA THR A 279 -26.54 -14.38 -37.17
C THR A 279 -26.81 -15.71 -36.46
N ASN A 280 -25.83 -16.61 -36.44
CA ASN A 280 -25.96 -17.95 -35.84
C ASN A 280 -25.73 -17.95 -34.32
N VAL A 281 -25.20 -16.87 -33.74
CA VAL A 281 -24.92 -16.76 -32.30
C VAL A 281 -26.03 -15.94 -31.65
N GLN A 282 -27.06 -16.64 -31.16
CA GLN A 282 -28.27 -15.99 -30.64
C GLN A 282 -28.27 -15.84 -29.12
N ASP A 283 -27.65 -16.78 -28.40
CA ASP A 283 -27.56 -16.78 -26.94
C ASP A 283 -26.12 -17.05 -26.47
N ALA A 284 -25.78 -16.50 -25.31
CA ALA A 284 -24.57 -16.84 -24.57
C ALA A 284 -24.94 -17.61 -23.30
N GLY A 285 -24.06 -18.50 -22.84
CA GLY A 285 -24.28 -19.23 -21.58
C GLY A 285 -24.47 -18.27 -20.41
N THR A 286 -25.58 -18.43 -19.68
CA THR A 286 -25.96 -17.54 -18.56
C THR A 286 -24.85 -17.51 -17.51
N SER A 287 -24.42 -18.72 -17.14
CA SER A 287 -23.27 -19.06 -16.30
C SER A 287 -22.03 -18.17 -16.59
N GLY A 288 -21.57 -18.10 -17.85
CA GLY A 288 -20.38 -17.33 -18.22
C GLY A 288 -20.57 -15.80 -18.15
N MET A 289 -21.76 -15.31 -18.51
CA MET A 289 -22.06 -13.88 -18.45
C MET A 289 -22.18 -13.33 -17.03
N ILE A 290 -22.61 -14.16 -16.08
CA ILE A 290 -22.60 -13.81 -14.65
C ILE A 290 -21.16 -13.56 -14.17
N ALA A 291 -20.21 -14.44 -14.54
CA ALA A 291 -18.80 -14.27 -14.19
C ALA A 291 -18.18 -13.03 -14.85
N ALA A 292 -18.46 -12.78 -16.13
CA ALA A 292 -18.00 -11.59 -16.84
C ALA A 292 -18.54 -10.30 -16.19
N THR A 293 -19.81 -10.31 -15.78
CA THR A 293 -20.43 -9.17 -15.10
C THR A 293 -19.79 -8.92 -13.74
N ALA A 294 -19.59 -9.98 -12.93
CA ALA A 294 -18.91 -9.85 -11.65
C ALA A 294 -17.49 -9.27 -11.81
N GLY A 295 -16.75 -9.72 -12.83
CA GLY A 295 -15.42 -9.20 -13.17
C GLY A 295 -15.43 -7.72 -13.57
N ALA A 296 -16.42 -7.31 -14.38
CA ALA A 296 -16.61 -5.90 -14.74
C ALA A 296 -16.92 -5.04 -13.51
N VAL A 297 -17.82 -5.50 -12.62
CA VAL A 297 -18.13 -4.80 -11.36
C VAL A 297 -16.87 -4.66 -10.50
N PHE A 298 -16.05 -5.72 -10.38
CA PHE A 298 -14.77 -5.64 -9.66
C PHE A 298 -13.81 -4.61 -10.27
N LEU A 299 -13.62 -4.60 -11.60
CA LEU A 299 -12.76 -3.64 -12.27
C LEU A 299 -13.23 -2.20 -12.06
N THR A 300 -14.54 -1.95 -12.14
CA THR A 300 -15.09 -0.62 -11.86
C THR A 300 -14.86 -0.21 -10.41
N ALA A 301 -15.03 -1.12 -9.44
CA ALA A 301 -14.71 -0.86 -8.04
C ALA A 301 -13.21 -0.59 -7.83
N LEU A 302 -12.32 -1.33 -8.52
CA LEU A 302 -10.88 -1.12 -8.45
C LEU A 302 -10.45 0.25 -8.96
N LEU A 303 -11.11 0.76 -10.00
CA LEU A 303 -10.83 2.08 -10.55
C LEU A 303 -11.38 3.20 -9.65
N VAL A 304 -12.63 3.06 -9.19
CA VAL A 304 -13.42 4.16 -8.59
C VAL A 304 -13.39 4.16 -7.06
N ALA A 305 -12.92 3.09 -6.40
CA ALA A 305 -12.99 2.98 -4.94
C ALA A 305 -12.36 4.21 -4.23
N PRO A 306 -13.08 4.82 -3.27
CA PRO A 306 -12.74 6.16 -2.76
C PRO A 306 -11.42 6.21 -1.97
N GLN A 307 -11.02 5.12 -1.30
CA GLN A 307 -9.79 5.08 -0.49
C GLN A 307 -8.71 4.18 -1.10
N LYS A 308 -9.12 3.11 -1.80
CA LYS A 308 -8.21 2.09 -2.33
C LYS A 308 -8.10 2.11 -3.86
N GLY A 309 -8.94 2.89 -4.54
CA GLY A 309 -9.01 2.91 -5.99
C GLY A 309 -7.80 3.58 -6.62
N LEU A 310 -7.45 3.10 -7.82
CA LEU A 310 -6.30 3.62 -8.57
C LEU A 310 -6.47 5.11 -8.92
N LEU A 311 -7.70 5.54 -9.26
CA LEU A 311 -7.98 6.94 -9.57
C LEU A 311 -7.90 7.82 -8.33
N ALA A 312 -8.45 7.38 -7.20
CA ALA A 312 -8.41 8.15 -5.95
C ALA A 312 -6.96 8.33 -5.44
N LYS A 313 -6.13 7.27 -5.51
CA LYS A 313 -4.70 7.36 -5.19
C LYS A 313 -3.96 8.29 -6.15
N GLY A 314 -4.20 8.15 -7.45
CA GLY A 314 -3.61 9.02 -8.47
C GLY A 314 -3.98 10.49 -8.29
N LEU A 315 -5.26 10.79 -8.03
CA LEU A 315 -5.74 12.15 -7.75
C LEU A 315 -5.18 12.72 -6.46
N THR A 316 -5.07 11.94 -5.40
CA THR A 316 -4.50 12.41 -4.13
C THR A 316 -3.02 12.72 -4.28
N GLN A 317 -2.27 11.85 -4.97
CA GLN A 317 -0.86 12.09 -5.30
C GLN A 317 -0.68 13.30 -6.24
N LEU A 318 -1.56 13.47 -7.22
CA LEU A 318 -1.55 14.62 -8.13
C LEU A 318 -1.87 15.92 -7.38
N GLN A 319 -2.85 15.93 -6.49
CA GLN A 319 -3.20 17.10 -5.67
C GLN A 319 -2.08 17.48 -4.71
N LEU A 320 -1.45 16.49 -4.06
CA LEU A 320 -0.27 16.72 -3.22
C LEU A 320 0.89 17.26 -4.06
N SER A 321 1.16 16.67 -5.23
CA SER A 321 2.22 17.12 -6.14
C SER A 321 1.96 18.54 -6.68
N LEU A 322 0.72 18.89 -7.01
CA LEU A 322 0.35 20.23 -7.48
C LEU A 322 0.42 21.27 -6.35
N LYS A 323 0.03 20.90 -5.13
CA LYS A 323 0.15 21.79 -3.97
C LYS A 323 1.61 22.03 -3.58
N MET A 324 2.42 20.97 -3.60
CA MET A 324 3.88 21.06 -3.42
C MET A 324 4.51 21.89 -4.53
N ALA A 325 4.15 21.67 -5.80
CA ALA A 325 4.65 22.47 -6.91
C ALA A 325 4.26 23.96 -6.81
N GLY A 326 3.07 24.28 -6.29
CA GLY A 326 2.63 25.66 -6.07
C GLY A 326 3.39 26.37 -4.95
N ASP A 327 3.50 25.74 -3.78
CA ASP A 327 4.25 26.28 -2.63
C ASP A 327 5.76 26.36 -2.94
N ASP A 328 6.30 25.37 -3.67
CA ASP A 328 7.70 25.34 -4.10
C ASP A 328 7.97 26.37 -5.20
N GLN A 329 7.06 26.61 -6.15
CA GLN A 329 7.27 27.62 -7.20
C GLN A 329 7.33 29.04 -6.61
N VAL A 330 6.52 29.35 -5.60
CA VAL A 330 6.58 30.65 -4.91
C VAL A 330 7.92 30.81 -4.16
N ALA A 331 8.38 29.76 -3.47
CA ALA A 331 9.70 29.78 -2.82
C ALA A 331 10.85 29.86 -3.83
N ILE A 332 10.68 29.23 -5.00
CA ILE A 332 11.62 29.28 -6.12
C ILE A 332 11.64 30.70 -6.71
N ASP A 333 10.52 31.35 -6.99
CA ASP A 333 10.49 32.68 -7.60
C ASP A 333 11.13 33.76 -6.70
N ASP A 334 11.17 33.56 -5.38
CA ASP A 334 11.85 34.44 -4.41
C ASP A 334 13.38 34.31 -4.37
N ILE A 335 13.97 33.33 -5.06
CA ILE A 335 15.42 33.12 -5.11
C ILE A 335 16.07 34.22 -5.96
N ARG A 336 16.86 35.07 -5.30
CA ARG A 336 17.72 36.06 -5.97
C ARG A 336 19.15 35.53 -6.01
N SER A 337 19.79 35.59 -7.17
CA SER A 337 21.26 35.60 -7.23
C SER A 337 21.73 37.02 -6.91
N ALA A 338 22.63 37.19 -5.94
CA ALA A 338 23.16 38.51 -5.61
C ALA A 338 23.86 39.11 -6.85
N SER A 339 23.26 40.14 -7.45
CA SER A 339 23.75 40.77 -8.68
C SER A 339 24.86 41.80 -8.45
N SER A 340 25.07 42.25 -7.19
CA SER A 340 26.17 43.14 -6.81
C SER A 340 27.20 42.41 -5.95
N SER A 341 28.44 42.32 -6.45
CA SER A 341 29.57 41.85 -5.65
C SER A 341 30.02 42.95 -4.70
N HIS A 342 30.18 42.65 -3.42
CA HIS A 342 30.69 43.57 -2.41
C HIS A 342 31.91 42.96 -1.70
N LYS A 343 32.76 43.80 -1.11
CA LYS A 343 33.96 43.34 -0.39
C LYS A 343 33.62 43.12 1.08
N VAL A 344 34.02 41.97 1.62
CA VAL A 344 33.86 41.64 3.03
C VAL A 344 35.22 41.24 3.62
N ILE A 345 35.48 41.68 4.85
CA ILE A 345 36.62 41.27 5.66
C ILE A 345 36.07 40.59 6.91
N LEU A 346 36.38 39.31 7.09
CA LEU A 346 36.09 38.56 8.30
C LEU A 346 37.34 38.56 9.18
N THR A 347 37.26 39.16 10.37
CA THR A 347 38.39 39.28 11.32
C THR A 347 38.29 38.28 12.47
N LYS A 348 37.10 37.73 12.72
CA LYS A 348 36.83 36.81 13.82
C LYS A 348 36.87 35.36 13.32
N PRO A 349 37.83 34.53 13.79
CA PRO A 349 37.88 33.14 13.37
C PRO A 349 36.77 32.31 14.03
N VAL A 350 36.17 31.43 13.23
CA VAL A 350 35.11 30.50 13.65
C VAL A 350 35.41 29.09 13.15
N TYR A 351 35.02 28.09 13.93
CA TYR A 351 34.86 26.73 13.45
C TYR A 351 33.49 26.61 12.78
N VAL A 352 33.42 25.87 11.68
CA VAL A 352 32.19 25.65 10.92
C VAL A 352 31.92 24.15 10.90
N GLY A 353 30.66 23.74 11.08
CA GLY A 353 30.25 22.35 10.94
C GLY A 353 30.64 21.81 9.56
N ALA A 354 31.34 20.67 9.56
CA ALA A 354 31.82 20.04 8.32
C ALA A 354 30.67 19.68 7.37
N THR A 355 29.52 19.33 7.92
CA THR A 355 28.25 19.06 7.22
C THR A 355 27.15 19.94 7.80
N GLU A 356 25.96 19.88 7.21
CA GLU A 356 24.73 20.25 7.90
C GLU A 356 24.52 19.37 9.14
N VAL A 357 23.73 19.86 10.10
CA VAL A 357 23.35 19.07 11.27
C VAL A 357 22.55 17.86 10.80
N THR A 358 22.99 16.67 11.18
CA THR A 358 22.34 15.43 10.75
C THR A 358 21.10 15.13 11.60
N GLN A 359 20.21 14.29 11.08
CA GLN A 359 19.01 13.83 11.79
C GLN A 359 19.36 13.23 13.16
N SER A 360 20.40 12.39 13.23
CA SER A 360 20.86 11.79 14.50
C SER A 360 21.42 12.82 15.47
N GLN A 361 22.24 13.78 15.01
CA GLN A 361 22.74 14.86 15.86
C GLN A 361 21.59 15.71 16.42
N TYR A 362 20.63 16.06 15.56
CA TYR A 362 19.46 16.82 15.98
C TYR A 362 18.64 16.07 17.02
N GLU A 363 18.36 14.78 16.79
CA GLU A 363 17.61 13.94 17.71
C GLU A 363 18.33 13.75 19.05
N GLN A 364 19.66 13.57 19.06
CA GLN A 364 20.45 13.47 20.29
C GLN A 364 20.36 14.73 21.16
N VAL A 365 20.41 15.91 20.53
CA VAL A 365 20.34 17.18 21.26
C VAL A 365 18.91 17.50 21.64
N MET A 366 17.95 17.37 20.73
CA MET A 366 16.58 17.88 20.91
C MET A 366 15.60 16.84 21.48
N GLY A 367 15.87 15.56 21.28
CA GLY A 367 15.02 14.44 21.72
C GLY A 367 13.90 14.07 20.74
N ALA A 368 13.89 14.65 19.53
CA ALA A 368 12.93 14.35 18.48
C ALA A 368 13.53 14.63 17.10
N ASN A 369 13.12 13.88 16.09
CA ASN A 369 13.48 14.08 14.68
C ASN A 369 12.28 14.62 13.89
N PRO A 370 12.31 15.88 13.41
CA PRO A 370 11.20 16.48 12.66
C PRO A 370 11.19 16.13 11.16
N SER A 371 12.23 15.45 10.67
CA SER A 371 12.51 15.31 9.23
C SER A 371 11.44 14.49 8.51
N ARG A 372 10.96 15.01 7.37
CA ARG A 372 10.12 14.30 6.40
C ARG A 372 10.81 13.05 5.84
N PHE A 373 12.06 13.16 5.37
CA PHE A 373 12.82 12.09 4.74
C PHE A 373 13.51 11.24 5.81
N SER A 374 12.70 10.51 6.56
CA SER A 374 13.12 9.62 7.63
C SER A 374 12.23 8.38 7.68
N ALA A 375 12.67 7.34 8.37
CA ALA A 375 11.90 6.09 8.52
C ALA A 375 10.49 6.32 9.14
N THR A 376 10.33 7.37 9.94
CA THR A 376 9.08 7.72 10.63
C THR A 376 8.39 8.97 10.05
N GLY A 377 9.04 9.66 9.12
CA GLY A 377 8.56 10.91 8.53
C GLY A 377 7.50 10.71 7.45
N ALA A 378 6.95 11.84 6.97
CA ALA A 378 5.94 11.83 5.92
C ALA A 378 6.47 11.34 4.57
N GLY A 379 7.80 11.38 4.36
CA GLY A 379 8.49 10.92 3.16
C GLY A 379 9.09 9.52 3.28
N LYS A 380 8.54 8.67 4.15
CA LYS A 380 9.06 7.32 4.43
C LYS A 380 9.09 6.40 3.20
N GLU A 381 8.17 6.60 2.26
CA GLU A 381 8.10 5.79 1.04
C GLU A 381 9.24 6.16 0.07
N GLU A 382 9.62 7.43 0.04
CA GLU A 382 10.72 7.95 -0.79
C GLU A 382 12.10 7.48 -0.29
N VAL A 383 12.26 7.25 1.02
CA VAL A 383 13.50 6.71 1.60
C VAL A 383 13.52 5.18 1.68
N GLY A 384 12.37 4.51 1.79
CA GLY A 384 12.31 3.04 1.86
C GLY A 384 13.11 2.48 3.04
N ASP A 385 13.99 1.52 2.76
CA ASP A 385 14.85 0.86 3.77
C ASP A 385 16.20 1.58 3.98
N LEU A 386 16.36 2.80 3.46
CA LEU A 386 17.60 3.56 3.63
C LEU A 386 17.78 3.99 5.09
N GLU A 387 19.03 3.94 5.54
CA GLU A 387 19.41 4.51 6.83
C GLU A 387 19.44 6.04 6.70
N THR A 388 18.62 6.75 7.49
CA THR A 388 18.46 8.21 7.42
C THR A 388 19.14 9.00 8.54
N SER A 389 19.76 8.36 9.52
CA SER A 389 20.43 8.99 10.67
C SER A 389 21.50 10.02 10.28
N ASN A 390 22.20 9.79 9.15
CA ASN A 390 23.25 10.68 8.65
C ASN A 390 22.77 11.64 7.55
N HIS A 391 21.48 11.63 7.20
CA HIS A 391 20.90 12.65 6.33
C HIS A 391 20.84 14.00 7.09
N PRO A 392 20.79 15.15 6.40
CA PRO A 392 20.57 16.43 7.06
C PRO A 392 19.19 16.45 7.72
N VAL A 393 19.10 17.13 8.87
CA VAL A 393 17.81 17.45 9.47
C VAL A 393 17.11 18.50 8.62
N GLU A 394 15.84 18.25 8.30
CA GLU A 394 14.97 19.20 7.61
C GLU A 394 13.63 19.35 8.34
N MET A 395 12.70 20.16 7.83
CA MET A 395 11.46 20.54 8.53
C MET A 395 11.71 21.29 9.84
N VAL A 396 12.88 21.94 9.93
CA VAL A 396 13.30 22.79 11.04
C VAL A 396 13.14 24.27 10.69
N SER A 397 12.62 25.03 11.63
CA SER A 397 12.56 26.48 11.51
C SER A 397 13.86 27.12 11.99
N TRP A 398 14.06 28.39 11.66
CA TRP A 398 15.18 29.16 12.20
C TRP A 398 15.15 29.18 13.75
N ASN A 399 13.95 29.29 14.34
CA ASN A 399 13.75 29.24 15.79
C ASN A 399 14.19 27.89 16.39
N ASP A 400 13.96 26.79 15.67
CA ASP A 400 14.44 25.46 16.06
C ASP A 400 15.94 25.33 15.96
N ALA A 401 16.53 25.79 14.87
CA ALA A 401 17.98 25.78 14.68
C ALA A 401 18.71 26.62 15.76
N ALA A 402 18.19 27.80 16.10
CA ALA A 402 18.68 28.61 17.21
C ALA A 402 18.48 27.92 18.58
N GLY A 403 17.35 27.22 18.76
CA GLY A 403 17.08 26.41 19.96
C GLY A 403 18.06 25.24 20.11
N PHE A 404 18.37 24.55 19.01
CA PHE A 404 19.40 23.51 18.95
C PHE A 404 20.76 24.07 19.37
N CYS A 405 21.20 25.19 18.76
CA CYS A 405 22.45 25.85 19.10
C CYS A 405 22.54 26.21 20.59
N ALA A 406 21.45 26.74 21.17
CA ALA A 406 21.38 27.08 22.58
C ALA A 406 21.45 25.85 23.49
N LYS A 407 20.78 24.75 23.12
CA LYS A 407 20.77 23.51 23.90
C LYS A 407 22.12 22.80 23.84
N LEU A 408 22.73 22.69 22.65
CA LEU A 408 24.06 22.15 22.45
C LEU A 408 25.12 22.95 23.23
N SER A 409 25.04 24.29 23.18
CA SER A 409 25.94 25.15 23.97
C SER A 409 25.87 24.84 25.47
N ARG A 410 24.66 24.61 26.02
CA ARG A 410 24.51 24.26 27.44
C ARG A 410 25.05 22.87 27.75
N GLN A 411 24.83 21.90 26.87
CA GLN A 411 25.36 20.53 27.03
C GLN A 411 26.90 20.53 27.07
N GLU A 412 27.52 21.37 26.25
CA GLU A 412 28.99 21.56 26.22
C GLU A 412 29.50 22.64 27.20
N GLN A 413 28.65 23.12 28.12
CA GLN A 413 29.02 24.10 29.16
C GLN A 413 29.56 25.44 28.60
N LEU A 414 29.16 25.80 27.38
CA LEU A 414 29.45 27.07 26.73
C LEU A 414 28.35 28.11 27.04
N LYS A 415 28.72 29.40 27.03
CA LYS A 415 27.75 30.50 27.22
C LYS A 415 26.86 30.61 25.96
N PRO A 416 25.56 30.30 26.01
CA PRO A 416 24.72 30.21 24.81
C PRO A 416 24.62 31.55 24.08
N HIS A 417 24.68 31.51 22.74
CA HIS A 417 24.49 32.69 21.90
C HIS A 417 23.01 33.07 21.72
N TYR A 418 22.09 32.13 21.95
CA TYR A 418 20.65 32.35 21.81
C TYR A 418 19.90 32.04 23.10
N PHE A 419 18.87 32.83 23.37
CA PHE A 419 17.80 32.50 24.31
C PHE A 419 16.50 32.36 23.55
N ARG A 420 15.81 31.23 23.70
CA ARG A 420 14.50 30.97 23.09
C ARG A 420 13.43 30.86 24.16
N SER A 421 12.32 31.57 23.95
CA SER A 421 11.09 31.43 24.72
C SER A 421 9.91 31.36 23.75
N GLY A 422 9.36 30.16 23.57
CA GLY A 422 8.37 29.88 22.53
C GLY A 422 8.91 30.15 21.12
N GLU A 423 8.21 30.98 20.35
CA GLU A 423 8.62 31.41 19.00
C GLU A 423 9.55 32.63 19.00
N THR A 424 9.85 33.19 20.17
CA THR A 424 10.74 34.35 20.29
C THR A 424 12.15 33.89 20.60
N VAL A 425 13.11 34.35 19.79
CA VAL A 425 14.54 34.11 20.01
C VAL A 425 15.26 35.44 20.17
N THR A 426 16.02 35.58 21.24
CA THR A 426 16.82 36.76 21.56
C THR A 426 18.31 36.38 21.47
N PRO A 427 19.14 37.16 20.75
CA PRO A 427 20.58 36.96 20.75
C PRO A 427 21.15 37.38 22.12
N LEU A 428 22.13 36.63 22.59
CA LEU A 428 22.87 36.89 23.81
C LEU A 428 24.32 37.20 23.47
N GLU A 429 25.03 37.88 24.36
CA GLU A 429 26.50 38.03 24.30
C GLU A 429 27.23 36.75 24.73
N GLY A 430 26.78 35.61 24.21
CA GLY A 430 27.38 34.30 24.40
C GLY A 430 28.33 33.93 23.27
N THR A 431 29.35 33.13 23.61
CA THR A 431 30.35 32.62 22.67
C THR A 431 30.08 31.18 22.24
N GLY A 432 28.95 30.59 22.63
CA GLY A 432 28.57 29.22 22.23
C GLY A 432 28.19 29.10 20.75
N TYR A 433 27.62 27.95 20.39
CA TYR A 433 27.16 27.66 19.04
C TYR A 433 26.13 28.68 18.56
N ARG A 434 26.22 29.01 17.27
CA ARG A 434 25.26 29.85 16.55
C ARG A 434 25.14 29.42 15.09
N LEU A 435 24.23 30.07 14.37
CA LEU A 435 24.14 29.93 12.91
C LEU A 435 25.24 30.79 12.26
N PRO A 436 25.78 30.40 11.09
CA PRO A 436 26.71 31.24 10.36
C PRO A 436 26.03 32.55 9.96
N THR A 437 26.80 33.64 9.94
CA THR A 437 26.36 34.83 9.21
C THR A 437 26.35 34.55 7.71
N GLU A 438 25.60 35.33 6.94
CA GLU A 438 25.55 35.22 5.48
C GLU A 438 26.96 35.28 4.87
N ALA A 439 27.78 36.21 5.35
CA ALA A 439 29.14 36.38 4.88
C ALA A 439 30.07 35.22 5.29
N GLU A 440 29.96 34.72 6.53
CA GLU A 440 30.70 33.53 6.95
C GLU A 440 30.31 32.31 6.12
N TRP A 441 29.02 32.12 5.86
CA TRP A 441 28.53 31.02 5.04
C TRP A 441 29.08 31.09 3.61
N GLU A 442 29.00 32.26 2.95
CA GLU A 442 29.50 32.39 1.57
C GLU A 442 31.01 32.23 1.50
N TYR A 443 31.76 32.80 2.45
CA TYR A 443 33.20 32.61 2.55
C TYR A 443 33.57 31.13 2.69
N SER A 444 32.86 30.42 3.59
CA SER A 444 33.01 28.98 3.79
C SER A 444 32.64 28.18 2.55
N CYS A 445 31.58 28.56 1.83
CA CYS A 445 31.12 27.88 0.62
C CYS A 445 32.13 28.02 -0.52
N ARG A 446 32.63 29.24 -0.73
CA ARG A 446 33.60 29.58 -1.77
C ARG A 446 34.98 28.97 -1.53
N ALA A 447 35.39 28.84 -0.27
CA ALA A 447 36.66 28.22 0.13
C ALA A 447 37.87 28.68 -0.69
N GLY A 448 37.99 30.01 -0.87
CA GLY A 448 39.10 30.65 -1.59
C GLY A 448 38.85 30.89 -3.09
N THR A 449 37.70 30.53 -3.63
CA THR A 449 37.36 30.70 -5.05
C THR A 449 36.38 31.85 -5.31
N THR A 450 36.37 32.37 -6.53
CA THR A 450 35.40 33.38 -7.00
C THR A 450 34.44 32.82 -8.05
N THR A 451 34.56 31.54 -8.37
CA THR A 451 33.71 30.82 -9.30
C THR A 451 32.30 30.63 -8.74
N ARG A 452 31.36 30.27 -9.61
CA ARG A 452 29.95 30.04 -9.27
C ARG A 452 29.78 28.90 -8.25
N PHE A 453 30.47 27.79 -8.50
CA PHE A 453 30.68 26.68 -7.57
C PHE A 453 32.15 26.66 -7.17
N TRP A 454 32.49 26.16 -6.00
CA TRP A 454 33.90 26.17 -5.56
C TRP A 454 34.83 25.34 -6.48
N ASN A 455 34.27 24.39 -7.24
CA ASN A 455 35.02 23.55 -8.17
C ASN A 455 34.88 23.96 -9.65
N GLY A 456 34.16 25.04 -9.97
CA GLY A 456 34.00 25.49 -11.35
C GLY A 456 32.78 26.38 -11.62
N ASN A 457 32.44 26.53 -12.90
CA ASN A 457 31.36 27.43 -13.36
C ASN A 457 30.29 26.74 -14.19
N LYS A 458 30.55 25.49 -14.64
CA LYS A 458 29.65 24.74 -15.50
C LYS A 458 28.71 23.92 -14.63
N ASP A 459 27.46 23.76 -15.08
CA ASP A 459 26.48 22.94 -14.37
C ASP A 459 26.95 21.49 -14.13
N THR A 460 27.83 20.98 -15.00
CA THR A 460 28.47 19.66 -14.83
C THR A 460 29.43 19.57 -13.65
N ASP A 461 29.98 20.70 -13.20
CA ASP A 461 30.88 20.74 -12.05
C ASP A 461 30.08 20.47 -10.75
N LEU A 462 28.80 20.88 -10.71
CA LEU A 462 27.92 20.70 -9.56
C LEU A 462 27.68 19.23 -9.19
N LEU A 463 27.69 18.32 -10.19
CA LEU A 463 27.48 16.87 -10.01
C LEU A 463 28.39 16.23 -8.97
N GLN A 464 29.59 16.78 -8.77
CA GLN A 464 30.61 16.21 -7.87
C GLN A 464 30.51 16.75 -6.44
N VAL A 465 29.70 17.78 -6.20
CA VAL A 465 29.79 18.62 -4.99
C VAL A 465 28.45 18.97 -4.37
N ALA A 466 27.32 18.62 -5.00
CA ALA A 466 25.99 18.89 -4.47
C ALA A 466 24.94 17.86 -4.90
N TRP A 467 23.98 17.63 -4.01
CA TRP A 467 22.71 17.00 -4.34
C TRP A 467 21.70 18.06 -4.78
N TYR A 468 21.16 17.92 -5.98
CA TYR A 468 20.24 18.86 -6.63
C TYR A 468 19.24 18.12 -7.52
N LYS A 469 18.31 18.82 -8.16
CA LYS A 469 17.13 18.23 -8.85
C LYS A 469 17.45 17.02 -9.74
N SER A 470 18.56 17.07 -10.47
CA SER A 470 18.89 16.06 -11.48
C SER A 470 19.56 14.80 -10.90
N ASN A 471 20.18 14.85 -9.72
CA ASN A 471 20.90 13.71 -9.14
C ASN A 471 20.33 13.25 -7.77
N SER A 472 19.45 14.03 -7.14
CA SER A 472 18.94 13.75 -5.79
C SER A 472 17.84 12.68 -5.71
N ARG A 473 17.23 12.27 -6.84
CA ARG A 473 16.07 11.37 -6.83
C ARG A 473 14.92 11.88 -5.95
N SER A 474 14.75 13.20 -5.90
CA SER A 474 13.67 13.89 -5.17
C SER A 474 13.65 13.67 -3.65
N ARG A 475 14.81 13.54 -3.02
CA ARG A 475 14.97 13.43 -1.56
C ARG A 475 16.33 13.95 -1.08
N THR A 476 16.48 14.13 0.22
CA THR A 476 17.78 14.34 0.86
C THR A 476 18.64 13.07 0.78
N HIS A 477 19.96 13.24 0.91
CA HIS A 477 20.94 12.16 0.97
C HIS A 477 21.80 12.27 2.22
N SER A 478 22.50 11.19 2.54
CA SER A 478 23.47 11.16 3.63
C SER A 478 24.50 12.27 3.44
N ALA A 479 24.79 13.01 4.51
CA ALA A 479 25.76 14.09 4.49
C ALA A 479 27.17 13.55 4.23
N ALA A 480 27.99 14.36 3.55
CA ALA A 480 29.38 14.04 3.19
C ALA A 480 29.56 12.83 2.23
N GLU A 481 28.56 12.52 1.41
CA GLU A 481 28.72 11.53 0.32
C GLU A 481 29.46 12.09 -0.91
N LEU A 482 29.43 13.41 -1.11
CA LEU A 482 30.07 14.11 -2.23
C LEU A 482 31.38 14.79 -1.81
N LYS A 483 32.08 15.43 -2.75
CA LYS A 483 33.40 16.03 -2.46
C LYS A 483 33.26 17.25 -1.55
N ALA A 484 34.07 17.27 -0.49
CA ALA A 484 34.29 18.47 0.30
C ALA A 484 35.02 19.55 -0.50
N ASN A 485 34.75 20.80 -0.16
CA ASN A 485 35.48 21.96 -0.67
C ASN A 485 36.89 22.05 -0.02
N PRO A 486 37.77 22.97 -0.47
CA PRO A 486 39.13 23.12 0.05
C PRO A 486 39.24 23.36 1.57
N PHE A 487 38.16 23.77 2.24
CA PHE A 487 38.12 23.92 3.70
C PHE A 487 37.68 22.65 4.43
N GLY A 488 37.40 21.56 3.70
CA GLY A 488 36.91 20.31 4.27
C GLY A 488 35.40 20.32 4.57
N LEU A 489 34.64 21.26 3.99
CA LEU A 489 33.21 21.38 4.19
C LEU A 489 32.43 20.70 3.07
N PHE A 490 31.42 19.92 3.43
CA PHE A 490 30.56 19.15 2.54
C PHE A 490 29.21 19.85 2.34
N ASP A 491 28.56 19.50 1.23
CA ASP A 491 27.16 19.83 0.91
C ASP A 491 26.81 21.33 0.91
N MET A 492 27.81 22.22 0.86
CA MET A 492 27.65 23.69 0.88
C MET A 492 26.79 24.28 -0.28
N LEU A 493 26.39 23.49 -1.27
CA LEU A 493 25.71 23.96 -2.49
C LEU A 493 24.39 23.20 -2.77
N GLY A 494 24.02 22.21 -1.97
CA GLY A 494 22.87 21.35 -2.22
C GLY A 494 22.52 20.48 -1.01
N ASN A 495 21.80 19.40 -1.26
CA ASN A 495 21.14 18.60 -0.22
C ASN A 495 20.02 19.39 0.47
N VAL A 496 20.33 20.35 1.32
CA VAL A 496 19.34 21.27 1.89
C VAL A 496 19.82 22.71 1.88
N TRP A 497 18.88 23.63 1.74
CA TRP A 497 19.11 25.03 2.08
C TRP A 497 19.47 25.18 3.55
N GLU A 498 20.27 26.20 3.88
CA GLU A 498 20.73 26.39 5.25
C GLU A 498 20.32 27.73 5.84
N TRP A 499 19.69 27.68 7.02
CA TRP A 499 19.40 28.90 7.78
C TRP A 499 20.67 29.67 8.16
N GLY A 500 20.72 30.95 7.80
CA GLY A 500 21.72 31.91 8.24
C GLY A 500 21.25 32.73 9.44
N GLN A 501 22.18 33.38 10.14
CA GLN A 501 21.90 34.24 11.29
C GLN A 501 21.17 35.54 10.90
N ASP A 502 21.54 36.10 9.75
CA ASP A 502 21.19 37.43 9.27
C ASP A 502 19.68 37.64 9.02
N GLY A 503 19.23 38.86 9.29
CA GLY A 503 17.95 39.35 8.81
C GLY A 503 18.03 39.71 7.31
N ARG A 504 16.97 39.40 6.55
CA ARG A 504 16.90 39.79 5.13
C ARG A 504 16.80 41.31 5.02
N ASP A 505 17.84 41.93 4.47
CA ASP A 505 17.86 43.32 4.05
C ASP A 505 18.63 43.43 2.73
N PRO A 506 17.93 43.61 1.58
CA PRO A 506 18.56 43.68 0.26
C PRO A 506 19.55 44.84 0.11
N THR A 507 19.42 45.89 0.92
CA THR A 507 20.23 47.11 0.85
C THR A 507 21.34 47.15 1.90
N TYR A 508 21.43 46.10 2.73
CA TYR A 508 22.33 46.06 3.89
C TYR A 508 23.79 46.35 3.53
N TYR A 509 24.25 45.83 2.40
CA TYR A 509 25.64 45.99 1.97
C TYR A 509 25.94 47.32 1.28
N GLU A 510 24.93 48.01 0.74
CA GLU A 510 25.09 49.30 0.05
C GLU A 510 25.66 50.37 0.99
N LYS A 511 25.33 50.30 2.29
CA LYS A 511 25.83 51.26 3.29
C LYS A 511 27.34 51.19 3.54
N PHE A 512 28.00 50.13 3.11
CA PHE A 512 29.45 49.99 3.25
C PHE A 512 30.19 50.49 2.02
N GLU A 513 29.53 50.67 0.87
CA GLU A 513 30.19 51.10 -0.36
C GLU A 513 30.83 52.50 -0.21
N PRO A 514 32.05 52.72 -0.75
CA PRO A 514 32.89 51.79 -1.52
C PRO A 514 33.84 50.92 -0.66
N ASN A 515 33.72 50.99 0.67
CA ASN A 515 34.57 50.27 1.61
C ASN A 515 34.15 48.80 1.78
N ALA A 516 35.05 47.99 2.32
CA ALA A 516 34.72 46.62 2.69
C ALA A 516 33.91 46.60 4.00
N ALA A 517 32.88 45.76 4.05
CA ALA A 517 32.17 45.47 5.29
C ALA A 517 33.06 44.61 6.20
N ILE A 518 33.26 45.03 7.45
CA ILE A 518 34.08 44.30 8.44
C ILE A 518 33.13 43.54 9.38
N ASP A 519 33.28 42.21 9.43
CA ASP A 519 32.40 41.29 10.18
C ASP A 519 30.89 41.63 10.06
N PRO A 520 30.34 41.74 8.82
CA PRO A 520 28.95 42.09 8.63
C PRO A 520 28.01 41.04 9.23
N ALA A 521 27.06 41.52 10.03
CA ALA A 521 25.91 40.74 10.48
C ALA A 521 24.67 41.63 10.43
N SER A 522 23.79 41.38 9.46
CA SER A 522 22.55 42.12 9.29
C SER A 522 21.68 41.97 10.55
N PRO A 523 21.28 43.09 11.18
CA PRO A 523 20.50 43.06 12.39
C PRO A 523 19.17 42.36 12.12
N PHE A 524 18.68 41.66 13.12
CA PHE A 524 17.44 40.92 13.00
C PHE A 524 16.40 41.39 14.00
N SER A 525 15.14 41.24 13.62
CA SER A 525 13.97 41.44 14.49
C SER A 525 13.14 40.16 14.51
N ALA A 526 12.27 40.01 15.51
CA ALA A 526 11.35 38.86 15.59
C ALA A 526 10.39 38.78 14.39
N VAL A 527 10.18 39.90 13.68
CA VAL A 527 9.29 40.00 12.50
C VAL A 527 10.03 40.01 11.17
N SER A 528 11.37 40.06 11.16
CA SER A 528 12.13 40.04 9.91
C SER A 528 12.27 38.61 9.38
N GLN A 529 12.16 38.45 8.06
CA GLN A 529 12.58 37.22 7.38
C GLN A 529 14.08 36.98 7.62
N ARG A 530 14.48 35.71 7.64
CA ARG A 530 15.84 35.25 7.85
C ARG A 530 16.44 34.77 6.54
N VAL A 531 17.69 35.09 6.33
CA VAL A 531 18.43 34.65 5.15
C VAL A 531 18.64 33.15 5.21
N ILE A 532 18.48 32.51 4.07
CA ILE A 532 18.71 31.10 3.83
C ILE A 532 19.70 31.01 2.67
N CYS A 533 20.79 30.27 2.85
CA CYS A 533 21.93 30.24 1.93
C CYS A 533 22.11 28.88 1.25
N GLY A 534 22.61 28.91 0.01
CA GLY A 534 23.00 27.73 -0.75
C GLY A 534 21.96 27.23 -1.75
N GLY A 535 21.66 25.95 -1.70
CA GLY A 535 20.72 25.28 -2.59
C GLY A 535 20.24 23.98 -1.96
N ASP A 536 19.30 23.30 -2.61
CA ASP A 536 18.72 22.06 -2.08
C ASP A 536 18.66 20.96 -3.14
N TRP A 537 18.24 19.78 -2.71
CA TRP A 537 18.05 18.59 -3.52
C TRP A 537 17.04 18.75 -4.67
N HIS A 538 16.15 19.74 -4.65
CA HIS A 538 15.08 20.01 -5.62
C HIS A 538 15.42 21.12 -6.62
N LEU A 539 16.47 21.91 -6.41
CA LEU A 539 16.82 23.04 -7.26
C LEU A 539 17.58 22.68 -8.54
N THR A 540 17.41 23.51 -9.56
CA THR A 540 18.20 23.45 -10.80
C THR A 540 19.62 23.98 -10.56
N PRO A 541 20.62 23.54 -11.35
CA PRO A 541 22.01 23.98 -11.18
C PRO A 541 22.19 25.50 -11.14
N SER A 542 21.42 26.25 -11.93
CA SER A 542 21.39 27.73 -11.98
C SER A 542 21.18 28.39 -10.61
N ARG A 543 20.60 27.67 -9.66
CA ARG A 543 20.18 28.17 -8.34
C ARG A 543 20.96 27.55 -7.19
N CYS A 544 21.85 26.60 -7.43
CA CYS A 544 22.71 25.98 -6.41
C CYS A 544 24.09 26.67 -6.34
N CYS A 545 24.13 28.00 -6.17
CA CYS A 545 25.35 28.79 -6.26
C CYS A 545 25.75 29.37 -4.90
N SER A 546 27.02 29.72 -4.73
CA SER A 546 27.52 30.38 -3.50
C SER A 546 26.82 31.70 -3.17
N SER A 547 26.28 32.40 -4.17
CA SER A 547 25.54 33.66 -4.03
C SER A 547 24.01 33.51 -4.01
N SER A 548 23.50 32.28 -4.06
CA SER A 548 22.06 32.03 -4.02
C SER A 548 21.51 32.34 -2.63
N ARG A 549 20.40 33.09 -2.60
CA ARG A 549 19.71 33.47 -1.38
C ARG A 549 18.21 33.27 -1.48
N LEU A 550 17.65 32.70 -0.42
CA LEU A 550 16.23 32.71 -0.11
C LEU A 550 16.04 33.44 1.22
N ALA A 551 14.82 33.86 1.55
CA ALA A 551 14.51 34.23 2.92
C ALA A 551 13.08 33.88 3.27
N ASN A 552 12.85 33.55 4.53
CA ASN A 552 11.51 33.27 5.03
C ASN A 552 11.39 33.65 6.51
N TYR A 553 10.18 33.67 7.06
CA TYR A 553 9.96 33.97 8.47
C TYR A 553 10.64 32.94 9.38
N SER A 554 11.05 33.36 10.58
CA SER A 554 11.82 32.51 11.49
C SER A 554 11.08 31.27 12.01
N SER A 555 9.75 31.25 11.87
CA SER A 555 8.87 30.11 12.19
C SER A 555 8.63 29.16 11.00
N PHE A 556 9.02 29.54 9.80
CA PHE A 556 8.80 28.74 8.58
C PHE A 556 9.58 27.43 8.65
N ARG A 557 8.97 26.34 8.18
CA ARG A 557 9.56 25.00 8.12
C ARG A 557 9.33 24.45 6.72
N ASN A 558 10.35 23.82 6.14
CA ASN A 558 10.18 23.09 4.91
C ASN A 558 11.17 21.91 4.82
N TYR A 559 10.84 20.91 4.02
CA TYR A 559 11.56 19.65 3.85
C TYR A 559 12.83 19.75 2.99
N TYR A 560 13.12 20.94 2.50
CA TYR A 560 14.36 21.27 1.80
C TYR A 560 15.22 22.28 2.58
N ILE A 561 14.83 22.62 3.83
CA ILE A 561 15.56 23.59 4.67
C ILE A 561 16.08 22.88 5.93
N GLY A 562 17.40 22.92 6.10
CA GLY A 562 18.13 22.53 7.30
C GLY A 562 19.02 23.68 7.79
N PHE A 563 20.12 23.33 8.45
CA PHE A 563 21.10 24.30 8.92
C PHE A 563 22.43 23.63 9.26
N ARG A 564 23.50 24.44 9.31
CA ARG A 564 24.76 24.09 9.97
C ARG A 564 25.08 25.07 11.08
N VAL A 565 26.00 24.69 11.95
CA VAL A 565 26.41 25.50 13.11
C VAL A 565 27.82 26.03 12.95
N VAL A 566 28.09 27.16 13.60
CA VAL A 566 29.44 27.70 13.77
C VAL A 566 29.74 27.92 15.25
N LEU A 567 31.02 27.86 15.60
CA LEU A 567 31.51 28.08 16.95
C LEU A 567 32.70 29.07 16.92
N PRO A 568 32.61 30.24 17.58
CA PRO A 568 33.74 31.15 17.72
C PRO A 568 34.96 30.47 18.36
N VAL A 569 36.16 30.66 17.81
CA VAL A 569 37.39 30.02 18.32
C VAL A 569 37.68 30.42 19.78
N ASP A 570 37.31 31.63 20.18
CA ASP A 570 37.48 32.11 21.57
C ASP A 570 36.67 31.32 22.60
N ALA A 571 35.61 30.62 22.18
CA ALA A 571 34.82 29.77 23.04
C ALA A 571 35.64 28.56 23.54
N VAL A 572 36.42 27.96 22.64
CA VAL A 572 37.23 26.77 22.90
C VAL A 572 38.48 27.11 23.71
N LYS A 573 39.10 28.27 23.46
CA LYS A 573 40.26 28.73 24.26
C LYS A 573 39.91 28.93 25.74
N LYS A 574 38.70 29.41 26.02
CA LYS A 574 38.24 29.67 27.39
C LYS A 574 37.84 28.40 28.15
N SER A 575 37.35 27.36 27.46
CA SER A 575 37.09 26.06 28.09
C SER A 575 38.38 25.31 28.40
N ALA A 576 39.34 25.26 27.46
CA ALA A 576 40.63 24.60 27.66
C ALA A 576 41.43 25.20 28.85
N ASN A 577 41.40 26.53 29.01
CA ASN A 577 42.05 27.20 30.15
C ASN A 577 41.33 26.99 31.50
N LYS A 578 40.08 26.52 31.50
CA LYS A 578 39.32 26.18 32.71
C LYS A 578 39.60 24.76 33.22
N GLU A 579 40.07 23.86 32.35
CA GLU A 579 40.47 22.50 32.72
C GLU A 579 41.95 22.41 33.12
N ALA A 580 42.76 23.41 32.77
CA ALA A 580 44.18 23.51 33.10
C ALA A 580 44.47 24.19 34.46
N ASN A 581 43.44 24.69 35.15
CA ASN A 581 43.48 25.25 36.51
C ASN A 581 42.53 24.45 37.40
#